data_AF-A0A8S1PA85-F1
#
_entry.id   AF-A0A8S1PA85-F1
#
_cell.length_a   1.000
_cell.length_b   1.000
_cell.length_c   1.000
_cell.angle_alpha   90.00
_cell.angle_beta   90.00
_cell.angle_gamma   90.00
#
_symmetry.space_group_name_H-M   'P 1'
#
loop_
_entity.id
_entity.type
_entity.pdbx_description
1 polymer ?
#
loop_
_entity_poly.entity_id
_entity_poly.type
_entity_poly.pdbx_seq_one_letter_code
_entity_poly.pdbx_strand_id
1 'polypeptide(L)'
;MKDYTIERQETSEVPDNVPFRIAFQIYLLLLNITLMVLSIISYCQIIDVQDYLYNINHNWSLQPFKYIRSTEGDCVQNEEIINHYIWPGIEQGCDCRYNEQYIEPRRILYSRRDKLLEQECNSSMRAAGCQDIVEMSSRDFIRLPVDFGNKSLRICGLREVGNNSFALNSPKVNECKENELKCGTNSDYFYCTQEQECPIFQMKNNSNFESESQDYFQTLRQNDNLLPLVEFKIAQGDGVCRKINERSITSGRSNYELISDPGYDCERDPRFQLIYLFDEFNFFQANKALDIAKKAPGYHISSLYQWGLYGRNYINFTLSCRKYQKEFMDSVEYLEDIESQQLVLMIISIICVTVFILMLILNCLTIFGLDLPFISGKGTQESNKLFLIQFTLKELTQIANAIIIIINFDSLQGRINFFKKLIDQNCSDKFTLDEFQMILDVLKTSIYTFNFVYIILFFIGVFIDILVGIFLAWQYYKKRKVQNQQQDKYKDISTQNNNEIKQNKKNKEQPLNNEDPFNSS
;
A
#
# COMPACT_ATOMS: atom_id res chain seq x y z
N MET A 1 -7.63 -31.92 -38.73
CA MET A 1 -7.67 -30.45 -38.67
C MET A 1 -7.16 -29.93 -40.00
N LYS A 2 -7.99 -29.23 -40.77
CA LYS A 2 -7.57 -28.57 -42.02
C LYS A 2 -7.03 -27.20 -41.64
N ASP A 3 -5.74 -26.96 -41.87
CA ASP A 3 -5.16 -25.62 -41.84
C ASP A 3 -5.80 -24.79 -42.96
N TYR A 4 -6.69 -23.88 -42.57
CA TYR A 4 -7.21 -22.83 -43.43
C TYR A 4 -6.42 -21.55 -43.16
N THR A 5 -5.14 -21.54 -43.49
CA THR A 5 -4.40 -20.29 -43.71
C THR A 5 -4.76 -19.80 -45.11
N ILE A 6 -5.93 -19.18 -45.22
CA ILE A 6 -6.33 -18.43 -46.42
C ILE A 6 -5.57 -17.09 -46.37
N GLU A 7 -4.37 -17.04 -46.95
CA GLU A 7 -3.74 -15.76 -47.31
C GLU A 7 -4.60 -15.09 -48.41
N ARG A 8 -5.43 -14.13 -48.02
CA ARG A 8 -6.20 -13.30 -48.97
C ARG A 8 -5.31 -12.17 -49.51
N GLN A 9 -5.09 -12.17 -50.82
CA GLN A 9 -4.32 -11.14 -51.55
C GLN A 9 -4.98 -9.74 -51.63
N GLU A 10 -6.16 -9.52 -51.05
CA GLU A 10 -6.91 -8.25 -51.18
C GLU A 10 -6.64 -7.20 -50.08
N THR A 11 -5.69 -7.41 -49.17
CA THR A 11 -5.44 -6.51 -48.03
C THR A 11 -4.23 -5.56 -48.19
N SER A 12 -3.61 -5.46 -49.37
CA SER A 12 -2.25 -4.89 -49.48
C SER A 12 -2.11 -3.37 -49.35
N GLU A 13 -3.17 -2.57 -49.45
CA GLU A 13 -3.05 -1.13 -49.23
C GLU A 13 -3.21 -0.77 -47.75
N VAL A 14 -2.08 -0.76 -47.03
CA VAL A 14 -1.97 -0.20 -45.68
C VAL A 14 -2.38 1.28 -45.74
N PRO A 15 -3.37 1.73 -44.97
CA PRO A 15 -3.78 3.13 -44.98
C PRO A 15 -2.63 4.08 -44.60
N ASP A 16 -2.48 5.20 -45.32
CA ASP A 16 -1.46 6.22 -45.04
C ASP A 16 -1.45 6.77 -43.59
N ASN A 17 -2.55 6.58 -42.85
CA ASN A 17 -2.68 7.04 -41.47
C ASN A 17 -2.28 6.00 -40.41
N VAL A 18 -1.84 4.79 -40.79
CA VAL A 18 -1.40 3.75 -39.85
C VAL A 18 -0.22 4.19 -38.97
N PRO A 19 0.86 4.80 -39.52
CA PRO A 19 1.99 5.23 -38.68
C PRO A 19 1.59 6.25 -37.61
N PHE A 20 0.70 7.18 -37.96
CA PHE A 20 0.18 8.18 -37.02
C PHE A 20 -0.66 7.54 -35.92
N ARG A 21 -1.48 6.54 -36.25
CA ARG A 21 -2.28 5.79 -35.27
C ARG A 21 -1.40 5.02 -34.29
N ILE A 22 -0.38 4.34 -34.79
CA ILE A 22 0.57 3.60 -33.95
C ILE A 22 1.29 4.58 -33.01
N ALA A 23 1.79 5.70 -33.52
CA ALA A 23 2.44 6.72 -32.70
C ALA A 23 1.51 7.27 -31.60
N PHE A 24 0.24 7.52 -31.93
CA PHE A 24 -0.76 7.95 -30.96
C PHE A 24 -1.08 6.88 -29.92
N GLN A 25 -1.19 5.61 -30.32
CA GLN A 25 -1.41 4.50 -29.39
C GLN A 25 -0.22 4.28 -28.44
N ILE A 26 1.01 4.46 -28.93
CA ILE A 26 2.22 4.44 -28.10
C ILE A 26 2.17 5.59 -27.09
N TYR A 27 1.82 6.81 -27.53
CA TYR A 27 1.63 7.95 -26.64
C TYR A 27 0.59 7.65 -25.54
N LEU A 28 -0.57 7.11 -25.90
CA LEU A 28 -1.62 6.73 -24.95
C LEU A 28 -1.13 5.67 -23.95
N LEU A 29 -0.39 4.67 -24.41
CA LEU A 29 0.18 3.65 -23.55
C LEU A 29 1.18 4.25 -22.55
N LEU A 30 2.09 5.13 -23.01
CA LEU A 30 3.05 5.81 -22.13
C LEU A 30 2.34 6.69 -21.10
N LEU A 31 1.29 7.41 -21.51
CA LEU A 31 0.48 8.20 -20.59
C LEU A 31 -0.16 7.31 -19.52
N ASN A 32 -0.84 6.23 -19.91
CA ASN A 32 -1.49 5.31 -18.96
C ASN A 32 -0.49 4.62 -18.01
N ILE A 33 0.69 4.23 -18.50
CA ILE A 33 1.77 3.68 -17.65
C ILE A 33 2.22 4.72 -16.63
N THR A 34 2.39 5.97 -17.05
CA THR A 34 2.79 7.07 -16.16
C THR A 34 1.74 7.27 -15.06
N LEU A 35 0.45 7.33 -15.42
CA LEU A 35 -0.64 7.47 -14.46
C LEU A 35 -0.73 6.27 -13.50
N MET A 36 -0.52 5.05 -13.99
CA MET A 36 -0.48 3.83 -13.17
C MET A 36 0.67 3.90 -12.16
N VAL A 37 1.89 4.23 -12.59
CA VAL A 37 3.05 4.36 -11.69
C VAL A 37 2.78 5.41 -10.61
N LEU A 38 2.23 6.58 -10.98
CA LEU A 38 1.88 7.62 -10.02
C LEU A 38 0.82 7.16 -9.01
N SER A 39 -0.20 6.41 -9.45
CA SER A 39 -1.22 5.85 -8.56
C SER A 39 -0.65 4.84 -7.56
N ILE A 40 0.29 3.99 -8.00
CA ILE A 40 0.98 3.02 -7.13
C ILE A 40 1.81 3.76 -6.08
N ILE A 41 2.60 4.76 -6.49
CA ILE A 41 3.43 5.54 -5.56
C ILE A 41 2.54 6.25 -4.51
N SER A 42 1.45 6.89 -4.95
CA SER A 42 0.49 7.56 -4.06
C SER A 42 -0.10 6.58 -3.03
N TYR A 43 -0.52 5.40 -3.48
CA TYR A 43 -1.09 4.35 -2.62
C TYR A 43 -0.06 3.80 -1.61
N CYS A 44 1.17 3.50 -2.04
CA CYS A 44 2.19 3.01 -1.13
C CYS A 44 2.54 4.04 -0.04
N GLN A 45 2.61 5.32 -0.42
CA GLN A 45 2.97 6.38 0.52
C GLN A 45 1.87 6.68 1.55
N ILE A 46 0.59 6.51 1.21
CA ILE A 46 -0.49 6.70 2.20
C ILE A 46 -0.50 5.59 3.25
N ILE A 47 -0.25 4.34 2.86
CA ILE A 47 -0.15 3.20 3.79
C ILE A 47 0.96 3.45 4.81
N ASP A 48 2.14 3.89 4.34
CA ASP A 48 3.30 4.09 5.20
C ASP A 48 3.06 5.12 6.33
N VAL A 49 2.14 6.07 6.15
CA VAL A 49 1.86 7.11 7.15
C VAL A 49 0.68 6.81 8.07
N GLN A 50 -0.22 5.90 7.66
CA GLN A 50 -1.39 5.53 8.47
C GLN A 50 -0.98 4.89 9.80
N ASP A 51 0.08 4.07 9.80
CA ASP A 51 0.60 3.42 11.01
C ASP A 51 0.89 4.43 12.13
N TYR A 52 1.43 5.62 11.82
CA TYR A 52 1.68 6.64 12.83
C TYR A 52 0.39 7.15 13.48
N LEU A 53 -0.68 7.33 12.69
CA LEU A 53 -1.96 7.78 13.21
C LEU A 53 -2.67 6.72 14.02
N TYR A 54 -2.66 5.47 13.54
CA TYR A 54 -3.16 4.34 14.32
C TYR A 54 -2.43 4.22 15.64
N ASN A 55 -1.11 4.41 15.67
CA ASN A 55 -0.33 4.34 16.90
C ASN A 55 -0.69 5.43 17.92
N ILE A 56 -0.94 6.67 17.46
CA ILE A 56 -1.37 7.77 18.33
C ILE A 56 -2.80 7.55 18.82
N ASN A 57 -3.71 7.18 17.92
CA ASN A 57 -5.11 6.89 18.24
C ASN A 57 -5.22 5.69 19.20
N HIS A 58 -4.48 4.61 18.94
CA HIS A 58 -4.38 3.45 19.82
C HIS A 58 -3.93 3.89 21.22
N ASN A 59 -2.85 4.66 21.33
CA ASN A 59 -2.39 5.19 22.62
C ASN A 59 -3.49 5.95 23.38
N TRP A 60 -4.23 6.85 22.72
CA TRP A 60 -5.30 7.63 23.35
C TRP A 60 -6.58 6.83 23.66
N SER A 61 -6.85 5.77 22.90
CA SER A 61 -8.02 4.91 23.09
C SER A 61 -7.84 3.87 24.19
N LEU A 62 -6.60 3.49 24.51
CA LEU A 62 -6.28 2.64 25.66
C LEU A 62 -6.78 3.28 26.96
N GLN A 63 -7.27 2.47 27.89
CA GLN A 63 -7.60 2.89 29.26
C GLN A 63 -6.33 2.86 30.12
N PRO A 64 -6.13 3.78 31.07
CA PRO A 64 -4.93 3.77 31.89
C PRO A 64 -4.96 2.63 32.91
N PHE A 65 -3.79 2.28 33.43
CA PHE A 65 -3.68 1.25 34.46
C PHE A 65 -4.14 1.76 35.82
N LYS A 66 -5.18 1.14 36.36
CA LYS A 66 -5.65 1.33 37.72
C LYS A 66 -4.75 0.65 38.74
N TYR A 67 -4.25 -0.55 38.40
CA TYR A 67 -3.44 -1.37 39.31
C TYR A 67 -2.46 -2.22 38.51
N ILE A 68 -1.27 -2.44 39.07
CA ILE A 68 -0.23 -3.32 38.51
C ILE A 68 0.36 -4.10 39.67
N ARG A 69 0.53 -5.41 39.49
CA ARG A 69 1.19 -6.30 40.46
C ARG A 69 2.09 -7.32 39.80
N SER A 70 3.02 -7.83 40.60
CA SER A 70 3.92 -8.93 40.17
C SER A 70 3.50 -10.25 40.80
N THR A 71 3.53 -11.34 40.04
CA THR A 71 3.13 -12.68 40.54
C THR A 71 3.94 -13.80 39.89
N GLU A 72 4.23 -14.88 40.64
CA GLU A 72 4.82 -16.10 40.08
C GLU A 72 3.76 -16.99 39.37
N GLY A 73 2.49 -16.80 39.74
CA GLY A 73 1.33 -17.53 39.23
C GLY A 73 0.63 -16.83 38.05
N ASP A 74 -0.67 -17.10 37.90
CA ASP A 74 -1.50 -16.49 36.87
C ASP A 74 -2.01 -15.10 37.29
N CYS A 75 -2.40 -14.29 36.30
CA CYS A 75 -3.13 -13.04 36.54
C CYS A 75 -4.56 -13.37 37.03
N VAL A 76 -5.14 -12.53 37.88
CA VAL A 76 -6.51 -12.74 38.35
C VAL A 76 -7.51 -12.35 37.27
N GLN A 77 -8.77 -12.71 37.45
CA GLN A 77 -9.82 -12.38 36.49
C GLN A 77 -9.88 -10.87 36.22
N ASN A 78 -9.94 -10.49 34.94
CA ASN A 78 -9.94 -9.12 34.40
C ASN A 78 -8.58 -8.39 34.40
N GLU A 79 -7.50 -9.03 34.87
CA GLU A 79 -6.16 -8.53 34.64
C GLU A 79 -5.59 -9.03 33.31
N GLU A 80 -4.77 -8.20 32.66
CA GLU A 80 -3.99 -8.57 31.48
C GLU A 80 -2.51 -8.76 31.83
N ILE A 81 -1.81 -9.63 31.08
CA ILE A 81 -0.36 -9.78 31.18
C ILE A 81 0.27 -8.63 30.39
N ILE A 82 0.91 -7.68 31.07
CA ILE A 82 1.43 -6.47 30.41
C ILE A 82 2.87 -6.65 29.88
N ASN A 83 3.59 -7.66 30.36
CA ASN A 83 4.94 -8.01 29.92
C ASN A 83 4.94 -9.11 28.85
N HIS A 84 3.94 -9.13 27.98
CA HIS A 84 3.81 -10.14 26.93
C HIS A 84 4.69 -9.79 25.72
N TYR A 85 5.46 -10.76 25.25
CA TYR A 85 6.28 -10.69 24.04
C TYR A 85 6.06 -11.93 23.20
N ILE A 86 5.93 -11.78 21.88
CA ILE A 86 5.77 -12.91 20.96
C ILE A 86 7.09 -13.12 20.21
N TRP A 87 7.83 -14.17 20.58
CA TRP A 87 8.98 -14.62 19.79
C TRP A 87 8.45 -15.14 18.45
N PRO A 88 9.02 -14.68 17.30
CA PRO A 88 8.32 -14.75 16.01
C PRO A 88 8.25 -16.14 15.40
N GLY A 89 9.10 -17.06 15.84
CA GLY A 89 9.29 -18.31 15.14
C GLY A 89 10.57 -18.29 14.29
N ILE A 90 10.87 -19.46 13.72
CA ILE A 90 11.80 -19.57 12.60
C ILE A 90 11.08 -20.27 11.46
N GLU A 91 11.40 -19.87 10.24
CA GLU A 91 10.95 -20.51 9.02
C GLU A 91 11.71 -21.82 8.79
N GLN A 92 11.13 -22.65 7.93
CA GLN A 92 11.80 -23.84 7.44
C GLN A 92 13.01 -23.47 6.59
N GLY A 93 14.10 -24.24 6.71
CA GLY A 93 15.30 -23.98 5.91
C GLY A 93 16.23 -25.17 5.81
N CYS A 94 17.45 -24.89 5.34
CA CYS A 94 18.50 -25.90 5.15
C CYS A 94 19.84 -25.38 5.69
N ASP A 95 20.45 -26.13 6.60
CA ASP A 95 21.80 -25.87 7.11
C ASP A 95 22.84 -26.66 6.30
N CYS A 96 23.64 -25.95 5.52
CA CYS A 96 24.75 -26.51 4.74
C CYS A 96 26.13 -26.07 5.25
N ARG A 97 26.23 -25.44 6.44
CA ARG A 97 27.50 -24.82 6.89
C ARG A 97 28.58 -25.84 7.31
N TYR A 98 28.17 -27.05 7.69
CA TYR A 98 29.04 -27.99 8.40
C TYR A 98 29.67 -29.10 7.55
N ASN A 99 29.33 -29.23 6.26
CA ASN A 99 29.79 -30.38 5.47
C ASN A 99 30.57 -30.00 4.21
N GLU A 100 31.89 -30.21 4.27
CA GLU A 100 32.82 -30.20 3.12
C GLU A 100 32.78 -31.53 2.34
N GLN A 101 31.61 -32.15 2.21
CA GLN A 101 31.54 -33.43 1.51
C GLN A 101 31.38 -33.22 0.00
N TYR A 102 32.47 -33.54 -0.70
CA TYR A 102 32.53 -33.69 -2.16
C TYR A 102 31.45 -34.67 -2.64
N ILE A 103 30.50 -34.18 -3.43
CA ILE A 103 29.52 -35.04 -4.12
C ILE A 103 30.10 -35.47 -5.46
N GLU A 104 30.61 -36.71 -5.56
CA GLU A 104 30.78 -37.37 -6.86
C GLU A 104 29.41 -37.88 -7.37
N PRO A 105 29.10 -37.79 -8.68
CA PRO A 105 30.01 -37.58 -9.82
C PRO A 105 29.82 -36.23 -10.54
N ARG A 106 29.15 -35.24 -9.92
CA ARG A 106 29.00 -33.89 -10.52
C ARG A 106 29.79 -32.89 -9.70
N ARG A 107 30.93 -32.45 -10.24
CA ARG A 107 31.82 -31.38 -9.76
C ARG A 107 31.12 -30.01 -9.68
N ILE A 108 30.04 -29.90 -8.91
CA ILE A 108 29.53 -28.62 -8.46
C ILE A 108 30.13 -28.47 -7.07
N LEU A 109 31.21 -27.70 -6.98
CA LEU A 109 31.56 -27.05 -5.72
C LEU A 109 30.30 -26.28 -5.32
N TYR A 110 29.50 -26.81 -4.40
CA TYR A 110 28.67 -25.96 -3.58
C TYR A 110 29.66 -25.11 -2.81
N SER A 111 30.02 -23.97 -3.40
CA SER A 111 30.81 -22.93 -2.74
C SER A 111 30.20 -22.80 -1.36
N ARG A 112 31.01 -23.01 -0.32
CA ARG A 112 30.62 -22.92 1.08
C ARG A 112 29.79 -21.65 1.22
N ARG A 113 28.47 -21.82 1.30
CA ARG A 113 27.60 -20.71 1.64
C ARG A 113 27.61 -20.78 3.14
N ASP A 114 28.34 -19.89 3.78
CA ASP A 114 28.34 -19.70 5.24
C ASP A 114 26.99 -19.13 5.72
N LYS A 115 25.89 -19.51 5.05
CA LYS A 115 24.54 -18.98 5.21
C LYS A 115 23.57 -20.14 5.23
N LEU A 116 22.56 -20.01 6.07
CA LEU A 116 21.37 -20.85 6.01
C LEU A 116 20.60 -20.53 4.72
N LEU A 117 19.93 -21.54 4.16
CA LEU A 117 19.09 -21.35 2.98
C LEU A 117 17.63 -21.34 3.41
N GLU A 118 16.88 -20.33 2.95
CA GLU A 118 15.43 -20.16 3.13
C GLU A 118 14.62 -21.10 2.22
N GLN A 119 14.94 -22.38 2.27
CA GLN A 119 14.26 -23.44 1.54
C GLN A 119 14.60 -24.78 2.17
N GLU A 120 13.72 -25.78 1.97
CA GLU A 120 14.06 -27.16 2.33
C GLU A 120 15.33 -27.64 1.62
N CYS A 121 16.07 -28.55 2.26
CA CYS A 121 17.19 -29.17 1.59
C CYS A 121 16.68 -30.01 0.43
N ASN A 122 17.14 -29.76 -0.80
CA ASN A 122 16.84 -30.69 -1.89
C ASN A 122 17.62 -32.02 -1.72
N SER A 123 17.29 -33.04 -2.52
CA SER A 123 17.95 -34.35 -2.45
C SER A 123 19.48 -34.28 -2.60
N SER A 124 19.99 -33.34 -3.42
CA SER A 124 21.43 -33.14 -3.60
C SER A 124 22.08 -32.50 -2.37
N MET A 125 21.41 -31.53 -1.73
CA MET A 125 21.87 -30.89 -0.49
C MET A 125 21.91 -31.91 0.67
N ARG A 126 20.86 -32.73 0.81
CA ARG A 126 20.85 -33.82 1.81
C ARG A 126 21.96 -34.84 1.55
N ALA A 127 22.18 -35.21 0.29
CA ALA A 127 23.30 -36.08 -0.10
C ALA A 127 24.68 -35.46 0.17
N ALA A 128 24.77 -34.12 0.14
CA ALA A 128 25.94 -33.34 0.56
C ALA A 128 26.11 -33.26 2.09
N GLY A 129 25.17 -33.83 2.85
CA GLY A 129 25.12 -33.77 4.30
C GLY A 129 24.41 -32.54 4.87
N CYS A 130 23.80 -31.67 4.07
CA CYS A 130 22.99 -30.58 4.64
C CYS A 130 21.80 -31.14 5.44
N GLN A 131 21.39 -30.42 6.48
CA GLN A 131 20.31 -30.82 7.37
C GLN A 131 19.11 -29.89 7.22
N ASP A 132 17.91 -30.45 7.15
CA ASP A 132 16.69 -29.67 7.17
C ASP A 132 16.54 -29.01 8.55
N ILE A 133 16.23 -27.72 8.55
CA ILE A 133 15.79 -26.97 9.73
C ILE A 133 14.28 -26.96 9.70
N VAL A 134 13.67 -27.53 10.72
CA VAL A 134 12.21 -27.59 10.87
C VAL A 134 11.71 -26.23 11.35
N GLU A 135 10.61 -25.76 10.74
CA GLU A 135 9.89 -24.57 11.18
C GLU A 135 9.57 -24.65 12.68
N MET A 136 9.72 -23.53 13.38
CA MET A 136 9.24 -23.39 14.75
C MET A 136 8.23 -22.26 14.80
N SER A 137 7.01 -22.57 15.24
CA SER A 137 5.97 -21.57 15.42
C SER A 137 6.37 -20.52 16.45
N SER A 138 5.70 -19.37 16.39
CA SER A 138 5.80 -18.32 17.39
C SER A 138 5.56 -18.84 18.82
N ARG A 139 6.16 -18.18 19.81
CA ARG A 139 6.02 -18.53 21.23
C ARG A 139 5.79 -17.30 22.10
N ASP A 140 4.85 -17.44 23.03
CA ASP A 140 4.54 -16.39 24.00
C ASP A 140 5.53 -16.39 25.16
N PHE A 141 6.22 -15.27 25.32
CA PHE A 141 7.06 -14.98 26.46
C PHE A 141 6.28 -14.06 27.38
N ILE A 142 5.90 -14.60 28.53
CA ILE A 142 5.04 -13.94 29.53
C ILE A 142 5.71 -13.83 30.90
N ARG A 143 6.95 -14.33 31.03
CA ARG A 143 7.73 -14.31 32.27
C ARG A 143 8.94 -13.40 32.11
N LEU A 144 9.17 -12.55 33.10
CA LEU A 144 10.36 -11.72 33.22
C LEU A 144 11.35 -12.37 34.19
N PRO A 145 12.65 -12.36 33.88
CA PRO A 145 13.68 -12.70 34.85
C PRO A 145 13.77 -11.59 35.90
N VAL A 146 14.08 -11.95 37.14
CA VAL A 146 14.35 -11.00 38.23
C VAL A 146 15.64 -11.38 38.94
N ASP A 147 16.38 -10.39 39.42
CA ASP A 147 17.75 -10.58 39.93
C ASP A 147 17.83 -11.44 41.22
N PHE A 148 16.71 -11.61 41.92
CA PHE A 148 16.65 -12.32 43.20
C PHE A 148 16.23 -13.80 43.02
N GLY A 149 17.24 -14.64 42.79
CA GLY A 149 17.10 -16.10 42.68
C GLY A 149 16.65 -16.56 41.28
N ASN A 150 16.46 -17.87 41.09
CA ASN A 150 15.94 -18.44 39.83
C ASN A 150 14.44 -18.16 39.62
N LYS A 151 13.94 -17.03 40.13
CA LYS A 151 12.53 -16.65 40.10
C LYS A 151 12.22 -15.96 38.78
N SER A 152 10.99 -16.13 38.34
CA SER A 152 10.45 -15.45 37.17
C SER A 152 9.06 -14.95 37.48
N LEU A 153 8.77 -13.72 37.12
CA LEU A 153 7.52 -13.05 37.45
C LEU A 153 6.70 -12.78 36.20
N ARG A 154 5.38 -12.81 36.34
CA ARG A 154 4.46 -12.16 35.42
C ARG A 154 4.05 -10.83 36.01
N ILE A 155 3.86 -9.83 35.15
CA ILE A 155 3.31 -8.54 35.56
C ILE A 155 1.88 -8.48 35.04
N CYS A 156 0.95 -8.31 35.98
CA CYS A 156 -0.47 -8.24 35.70
C CYS A 156 -0.94 -6.81 35.88
N GLY A 157 -1.65 -6.28 34.89
CA GLY A 157 -2.24 -4.94 34.91
C GLY A 157 -3.76 -5.02 34.88
N LEU A 158 -4.40 -4.18 35.69
CA LEU A 158 -5.84 -3.92 35.62
C LEU A 158 -6.05 -2.51 35.10
N ARG A 159 -6.77 -2.38 33.98
CA ARG A 159 -7.15 -1.08 33.43
C ARG A 159 -8.39 -0.51 34.11
N GLU A 160 -8.55 0.79 34.04
CA GLU A 160 -9.83 1.42 34.40
C GLU A 160 -10.98 0.89 33.52
N VAL A 161 -12.19 0.92 34.06
CA VAL A 161 -13.39 0.42 33.38
C VAL A 161 -14.23 1.61 32.90
N GLY A 162 -14.92 1.45 31.76
CA GLY A 162 -15.81 2.46 31.22
C GLY A 162 -15.14 3.36 30.19
N ASN A 163 -15.66 4.58 30.02
CA ASN A 163 -15.24 5.49 28.94
C ASN A 163 -14.07 6.40 29.32
N ASN A 164 -13.21 5.99 30.25
CA ASN A 164 -12.16 6.85 30.80
C ASN A 164 -10.93 7.01 29.87
N SER A 165 -10.98 6.59 28.61
CA SER A 165 -9.83 6.76 27.71
C SER A 165 -9.58 8.23 27.45
N PHE A 166 -8.33 8.59 27.23
CA PHE A 166 -7.98 9.99 26.93
C PHE A 166 -8.70 10.48 25.66
N ALA A 167 -8.95 9.61 24.69
CA ALA A 167 -9.74 9.90 23.49
C ALA A 167 -11.16 10.39 23.77
N LEU A 168 -11.84 9.80 24.76
CA LEU A 168 -13.26 10.06 25.04
C LEU A 168 -13.46 11.08 26.17
N ASN A 169 -12.59 11.06 27.17
CA ASN A 169 -12.74 11.80 28.41
C ASN A 169 -11.65 12.85 28.66
N SER A 170 -10.96 13.34 27.62
CA SER A 170 -10.00 14.43 27.81
C SER A 170 -10.68 15.72 28.32
N PRO A 171 -10.14 16.34 29.39
CA PRO A 171 -10.68 17.58 29.89
C PRO A 171 -10.29 18.75 28.97
N LYS A 172 -11.28 19.52 28.53
CA LYS A 172 -11.11 20.64 27.57
C LYS A 172 -10.74 21.97 28.23
N VAL A 173 -10.97 22.07 29.52
CA VAL A 173 -10.60 23.19 30.41
C VAL A 173 -9.78 22.60 31.55
N ASN A 174 -9.05 23.42 32.32
CA ASN A 174 -8.15 22.95 33.39
C ASN A 174 -8.90 22.42 34.65
N GLU A 175 -10.06 21.82 34.45
CA GLU A 175 -11.00 21.39 35.48
C GLU A 175 -11.64 20.05 35.03
N CYS A 176 -11.92 19.18 36.01
CA CYS A 176 -12.67 17.95 35.79
C CYS A 176 -14.16 18.20 36.01
N LYS A 177 -15.02 17.31 35.49
CA LYS A 177 -16.47 17.43 35.73
C LYS A 177 -16.79 17.16 37.20
N GLU A 178 -17.98 17.56 37.63
CA GLU A 178 -18.48 17.21 38.96
C GLU A 178 -18.48 15.67 39.12
N ASN A 179 -17.90 15.19 40.22
CA ASN A 179 -17.65 13.78 40.57
C ASN A 179 -16.45 13.09 39.88
N GLU A 180 -15.61 13.82 39.16
CA GLU A 180 -14.34 13.30 38.65
C GLU A 180 -13.16 13.78 39.54
N LEU A 181 -12.24 12.87 39.85
CA LEU A 181 -10.98 13.15 40.51
C LEU A 181 -9.96 13.69 39.48
N LYS A 182 -9.37 14.85 39.78
CA LYS A 182 -8.26 15.42 39.01
C LYS A 182 -6.94 14.79 39.42
N CYS A 183 -6.25 14.18 38.46
CA CYS A 183 -4.98 13.51 38.63
C CYS A 183 -3.89 14.23 37.85
N GLY A 184 -2.90 14.79 38.56
CA GLY A 184 -1.87 15.68 37.99
C GLY A 184 -2.16 17.16 38.27
N THR A 185 -1.10 17.97 38.30
CA THR A 185 -1.17 19.37 38.76
C THR A 185 -0.99 20.39 37.63
N ASN A 186 -0.22 20.05 36.59
CA ASN A 186 0.07 20.93 35.46
C ASN A 186 -1.09 20.93 34.45
N SER A 187 -1.37 22.09 33.85
CA SER A 187 -2.53 22.29 32.95
C SER A 187 -2.52 21.41 31.71
N ASP A 188 -1.35 21.01 31.21
CA ASP A 188 -1.27 20.11 30.05
C ASP A 188 -1.19 18.63 30.48
N TYR A 189 -0.76 18.36 31.71
CA TYR A 189 -0.47 17.02 32.23
C TYR A 189 -1.40 16.67 33.39
N PHE A 190 -2.70 16.66 33.10
CA PHE A 190 -3.69 16.15 34.05
C PHE A 190 -4.75 15.32 33.34
N TYR A 191 -5.34 14.41 34.12
CA TYR A 191 -6.33 13.43 33.72
C TYR A 191 -7.49 13.45 34.71
N CYS A 192 -8.70 13.18 34.24
CA CYS A 192 -9.90 13.13 35.06
C CYS A 192 -10.42 11.70 35.09
N THR A 193 -10.60 11.15 36.29
CA THR A 193 -11.14 9.78 36.47
C THR A 193 -12.34 9.79 37.39
N GLN A 194 -13.25 8.84 37.20
CA GLN A 194 -14.36 8.58 38.12
C GLN A 194 -13.97 7.57 39.22
N GLU A 195 -12.76 7.00 39.12
CA GLU A 195 -12.22 6.10 40.11
C GLU A 195 -11.87 6.84 41.41
N GLN A 196 -11.83 6.09 42.52
CA GLN A 196 -11.50 6.64 43.84
C GLN A 196 -10.02 7.04 43.96
N GLU A 197 -9.15 6.45 43.14
CA GLU A 197 -7.72 6.69 43.12
C GLU A 197 -7.26 7.07 41.72
N CYS A 198 -6.23 7.91 41.65
CA CYS A 198 -5.60 8.24 40.38
C CYS A 198 -4.93 7.01 39.74
N PRO A 199 -4.93 6.90 38.40
CA PRO A 199 -4.24 5.82 37.71
C PRO A 199 -2.73 5.88 37.94
N ILE A 200 -2.03 4.83 37.54
CA ILE A 200 -0.58 4.73 37.65
C ILE A 200 0.05 5.62 36.57
N PHE A 201 0.95 6.52 36.97
CA PHE A 201 1.73 7.39 36.08
C PHE A 201 3.12 6.85 35.80
N GLN A 202 3.73 6.16 36.77
CA GLN A 202 5.06 5.59 36.61
C GLN A 202 5.18 4.26 37.34
N MET A 203 6.03 3.39 36.80
CA MET A 203 6.47 2.15 37.43
C MET A 203 7.99 2.16 37.50
N LYS A 204 8.55 1.84 38.66
CA LYS A 204 10.01 1.82 38.90
C LYS A 204 10.39 0.55 39.64
N ASN A 205 11.65 0.12 39.50
CA ASN A 205 12.17 -0.98 40.29
C ASN A 205 12.11 -0.62 41.79
N ASN A 206 11.57 -1.51 42.62
CA ASN A 206 11.51 -1.30 44.07
C ASN A 206 12.87 -1.63 44.69
N SER A 207 13.64 -0.60 45.05
CA SER A 207 14.97 -0.78 45.68
C SER A 207 14.92 -1.45 47.06
N ASN A 208 13.75 -1.50 47.70
CA ASN A 208 13.55 -2.01 49.06
C ASN A 208 12.81 -3.35 49.09
N PHE A 209 12.85 -4.11 48.00
CA PHE A 209 12.16 -5.40 47.90
C PHE A 209 12.69 -6.42 48.92
N GLU A 210 12.00 -6.55 50.05
CA GLU A 210 12.21 -7.64 51.02
C GLU A 210 11.35 -8.85 50.61
N SER A 211 12.02 -10.02 50.59
CA SER A 211 11.65 -11.30 49.96
C SER A 211 10.25 -11.88 50.20
N GLU A 212 9.39 -11.30 51.05
CA GLU A 212 8.18 -11.98 51.54
C GLU A 212 6.86 -11.20 51.47
N SER A 213 6.82 -9.90 51.12
CA SER A 213 5.51 -9.19 51.10
C SER A 213 5.33 -7.96 50.19
N GLN A 214 6.33 -7.55 49.40
CA GLN A 214 6.21 -6.34 48.57
C GLN A 214 6.14 -6.64 47.08
N ASP A 215 5.45 -5.81 46.30
CA ASP A 215 5.52 -5.84 44.84
C ASP A 215 6.96 -5.52 44.37
N TYR A 216 7.44 -6.24 43.35
CA TYR A 216 8.78 -6.05 42.78
C TYR A 216 8.95 -4.65 42.17
N PHE A 217 7.86 -4.07 41.69
CA PHE A 217 7.83 -2.73 41.13
C PHE A 217 7.06 -1.78 42.04
N GLN A 218 7.63 -0.61 42.27
CA GLN A 218 6.93 0.50 42.90
C GLN A 218 6.10 1.23 41.83
N THR A 219 4.82 1.46 42.11
CA THR A 219 3.93 2.26 41.27
C THR A 219 3.73 3.65 41.87
N LEU A 220 3.69 4.67 41.02
CA LEU A 220 3.47 6.06 41.42
C LEU A 220 2.19 6.57 40.74
N ARG A 221 1.23 7.05 41.54
CA ARG A 221 -0.08 7.55 41.09
C ARG A 221 -0.14 9.08 40.91
N GLN A 222 0.99 9.77 41.07
CA GLN A 222 1.06 11.22 40.92
C GLN A 222 2.34 11.62 40.19
N ASN A 223 2.19 12.48 39.18
CA ASN A 223 3.28 13.11 38.46
C ASN A 223 2.82 14.46 37.88
N ASP A 224 3.69 15.46 37.87
CA ASP A 224 3.34 16.81 37.39
C ASP A 224 3.62 17.02 35.89
N ASN A 225 4.37 16.12 35.26
CA ASN A 225 4.89 16.29 33.89
C ASN A 225 4.60 15.11 32.97
N LEU A 226 3.78 14.15 33.41
CA LEU A 226 3.39 12.98 32.64
C LEU A 226 1.89 12.76 32.75
N LEU A 227 1.32 12.19 31.71
CA LEU A 227 -0.03 11.62 31.76
C LEU A 227 0.03 10.17 32.29
N PRO A 228 -1.12 9.54 32.60
CA PRO A 228 -1.15 8.15 33.04
C PRO A 228 -0.46 7.16 32.10
N LEU A 229 0.03 6.06 32.67
CA LEU A 229 0.67 4.95 31.98
C LEU A 229 -0.38 4.09 31.29
N VAL A 230 -0.17 3.75 30.01
CA VAL A 230 -1.18 3.06 29.20
C VAL A 230 -0.68 1.85 28.44
N GLU A 231 0.63 1.75 28.23
CA GLU A 231 1.19 0.68 27.41
C GLU A 231 2.52 0.19 27.94
N PHE A 232 2.77 -1.11 27.75
CA PHE A 232 4.02 -1.77 28.04
C PHE A 232 4.49 -2.55 26.82
N LYS A 233 5.80 -2.57 26.60
CA LYS A 233 6.43 -3.39 25.58
C LYS A 233 7.73 -3.98 26.07
N ILE A 234 7.99 -5.21 25.66
CA ILE A 234 9.32 -5.81 25.75
C ILE A 234 10.01 -5.59 24.41
N ALA A 235 11.22 -5.06 24.45
CA ALA A 235 12.01 -4.79 23.26
C ALA A 235 13.47 -5.16 23.48
N GLN A 236 14.14 -5.57 22.41
CA GLN A 236 15.57 -5.85 22.44
C GLN A 236 16.39 -4.57 22.20
N GLY A 237 17.55 -4.46 22.83
CA GLY A 237 18.45 -3.32 22.71
C GLY A 237 17.92 -2.10 23.44
N ASP A 238 18.16 -0.93 22.84
CA ASP A 238 18.06 0.36 23.52
C ASP A 238 16.66 0.99 23.54
N GLY A 239 15.64 0.29 23.06
CA GLY A 239 14.27 0.80 23.10
C GLY A 239 13.32 0.19 22.09
N VAL A 240 12.06 0.62 22.15
CA VAL A 240 11.01 0.29 21.18
C VAL A 240 11.17 1.14 19.93
N CYS A 241 10.95 0.56 18.75
CA CYS A 241 10.95 1.29 17.49
C CYS A 241 9.83 2.33 17.43
N ARG A 242 10.07 3.45 16.73
CA ARG A 242 9.07 4.47 16.43
C ARG A 242 7.86 3.89 15.71
N LYS A 243 8.10 3.03 14.72
CA LYS A 243 7.07 2.16 14.17
C LYS A 243 6.86 1.01 15.13
N ILE A 244 5.78 1.09 15.90
CA ILE A 244 5.53 0.26 17.08
C ILE A 244 5.40 -1.24 16.74
N ASN A 245 5.08 -1.58 15.49
CA ASN A 245 4.99 -2.94 14.98
C ASN A 245 6.35 -3.52 14.55
N GLU A 246 7.37 -2.67 14.36
CA GLU A 246 8.72 -3.12 14.04
C GLU A 246 9.43 -3.64 15.29
N ARG A 247 10.18 -4.72 15.13
CA ARG A 247 11.01 -5.28 16.18
C ARG A 247 12.35 -4.58 16.18
N SER A 248 12.76 -4.14 17.37
CA SER A 248 14.11 -3.67 17.56
C SER A 248 15.10 -4.82 17.72
N ILE A 249 16.35 -4.56 17.35
CA ILE A 249 17.49 -5.42 17.70
C ILE A 249 18.57 -4.59 18.42
N THR A 250 19.45 -5.26 19.16
CA THR A 250 20.67 -4.65 19.72
C THR A 250 21.58 -4.21 18.57
N SER A 251 22.05 -2.96 18.57
CA SER A 251 22.90 -2.43 17.50
C SER A 251 24.15 -3.30 17.28
N GLY A 252 24.42 -3.62 16.03
CA GLY A 252 25.53 -4.49 15.62
C GLY A 252 25.24 -6.00 15.65
N ARG A 253 24.09 -6.45 16.18
CA ARG A 253 23.66 -7.84 16.06
C ARG A 253 23.04 -8.09 14.69
N SER A 254 23.47 -9.16 14.02
CA SER A 254 22.80 -9.66 12.81
C SER A 254 21.56 -10.48 13.20
N ASN A 255 20.48 -10.37 12.42
CA ASN A 255 19.37 -11.30 12.52
C ASN A 255 19.84 -12.72 12.23
N TYR A 256 19.15 -13.67 12.85
CA TYR A 256 19.23 -15.06 12.43
C TYR A 256 18.56 -15.20 11.06
N GLU A 257 19.18 -15.91 10.12
CA GLU A 257 18.76 -15.88 8.71
C GLU A 257 17.36 -16.45 8.47
N LEU A 258 16.89 -17.36 9.33
CA LEU A 258 15.57 -17.98 9.18
C LEU A 258 14.54 -17.43 10.19
N ILE A 259 14.78 -16.28 10.82
CA ILE A 259 13.79 -15.70 11.74
C ILE A 259 12.57 -15.21 10.93
N SER A 260 11.36 -15.57 11.32
CA SER A 260 10.13 -15.26 10.54
C SER A 260 9.79 -13.76 10.51
N ASP A 261 10.21 -13.02 11.52
CA ASP A 261 10.01 -11.56 11.62
C ASP A 261 11.30 -10.93 12.17
N PRO A 262 12.25 -10.58 11.30
CA PRO A 262 13.55 -10.06 11.70
C PRO A 262 13.43 -8.68 12.36
N GLY A 263 14.26 -8.44 13.38
CA GLY A 263 14.37 -7.13 13.99
C GLY A 263 15.30 -6.21 13.21
N TYR A 264 15.10 -4.90 13.28
CA TYR A 264 15.95 -3.94 12.59
C TYR A 264 16.54 -2.93 13.57
N ASP A 265 17.65 -2.31 13.16
CA ASP A 265 18.11 -1.11 13.84
C ASP A 265 17.25 0.06 13.37
N CYS A 266 16.34 0.48 14.24
CA CYS A 266 15.28 1.44 13.96
C CYS A 266 15.46 2.72 14.79
N GLU A 267 14.84 3.82 14.33
CA GLU A 267 14.68 5.01 15.16
C GLU A 267 13.83 4.67 16.39
N ARG A 268 14.33 4.97 17.59
CA ARG A 268 13.66 4.63 18.85
C ARG A 268 12.60 5.66 19.22
N ASP A 269 11.49 5.19 19.77
CA ASP A 269 10.46 6.08 20.34
C ASP A 269 10.83 6.46 21.77
N PRO A 270 11.23 7.72 22.05
CA PRO A 270 11.64 8.15 23.38
C PRO A 270 10.46 8.32 24.35
N ARG A 271 9.22 8.19 23.88
CA ARG A 271 8.03 8.15 24.75
C ARG A 271 7.96 6.84 25.54
N PHE A 272 8.66 5.79 25.10
CA PHE A 272 8.86 4.57 25.86
C PHE A 272 10.02 4.72 26.84
N GLN A 273 9.71 4.69 28.13
CA GLN A 273 10.69 4.78 29.21
C GLN A 273 11.09 3.39 29.68
N LEU A 274 12.39 3.16 29.84
CA LEU A 274 12.91 1.91 30.40
C LEU A 274 12.47 1.77 31.87
N ILE A 275 11.88 0.63 32.20
CA ILE A 275 11.46 0.29 33.56
C ILE A 275 12.40 -0.73 34.17
N TYR A 276 12.76 -1.76 33.39
CA TYR A 276 13.62 -2.84 33.85
C TYR A 276 14.45 -3.40 32.70
N LEU A 277 15.74 -3.60 32.95
CA LEU A 277 16.71 -4.13 31.99
C LEU A 277 17.12 -5.54 32.41
N PHE A 278 17.25 -6.45 31.45
CA PHE A 278 17.65 -7.83 31.67
C PHE A 278 18.32 -8.40 30.43
N ASP A 279 19.11 -9.47 30.60
CA ASP A 279 19.79 -10.10 29.47
C ASP A 279 18.95 -11.19 28.78
N GLU A 280 19.26 -11.47 27.52
CA GLU A 280 18.53 -12.43 26.68
C GLU A 280 18.57 -13.85 27.25
N PHE A 281 19.71 -14.29 27.79
CA PHE A 281 19.83 -15.65 28.31
C PHE A 281 18.84 -15.88 29.44
N ASN A 282 18.81 -14.98 30.42
CA ASN A 282 17.88 -15.04 31.53
C ASN A 282 16.42 -14.91 31.08
N PHE A 283 16.14 -14.08 30.07
CA PHE A 283 14.79 -13.95 29.51
C PHE A 283 14.28 -15.23 28.85
N PHE A 284 15.11 -15.88 28.03
CA PHE A 284 14.76 -17.15 27.39
C PHE A 284 14.69 -18.28 28.42
N GLN A 285 15.52 -18.26 29.46
CA GLN A 285 15.45 -19.22 30.57
C GLN A 285 14.14 -19.08 31.35
N ALA A 286 13.73 -17.85 31.71
CA ALA A 286 12.49 -17.57 32.42
C ALA A 286 11.25 -18.08 31.66
N ASN A 287 11.30 -18.09 30.32
CA ASN A 287 10.24 -18.57 29.45
C ASN A 287 10.42 -20.02 28.97
N LYS A 288 11.37 -20.78 29.57
CA LYS A 288 11.67 -22.17 29.21
C LYS A 288 11.96 -22.37 27.71
N ALA A 289 12.59 -21.38 27.08
CA ALA A 289 12.78 -21.28 25.64
C ALA A 289 14.24 -21.49 25.20
N LEU A 290 15.11 -21.97 26.10
CA LEU A 290 16.52 -22.30 25.76
C LEU A 290 16.63 -23.46 24.75
N ASP A 291 15.57 -24.22 24.50
CA ASP A 291 15.54 -25.25 23.46
C ASP A 291 15.59 -24.67 22.05
N ILE A 292 15.26 -23.38 21.86
CA ILE A 292 15.33 -22.69 20.57
C ILE A 292 16.75 -22.78 20.00
N ALA A 293 17.78 -22.42 20.78
CA ALA A 293 19.17 -22.49 20.33
C ALA A 293 19.65 -23.93 20.00
N LYS A 294 18.97 -24.96 20.54
CA LYS A 294 19.27 -26.36 20.21
C LYS A 294 18.63 -26.82 18.91
N LYS A 295 17.46 -26.26 18.57
CA LYS A 295 16.66 -26.63 17.39
C LYS A 295 16.93 -25.74 16.18
N ALA A 296 17.50 -24.56 16.39
CA ALA A 296 17.84 -23.57 15.38
C ALA A 296 19.38 -23.45 15.29
N PRO A 297 20.05 -24.22 14.42
CA PRO A 297 21.51 -24.19 14.31
C PRO A 297 22.04 -22.78 14.06
N GLY A 298 22.97 -22.30 14.88
CA GLY A 298 23.55 -20.96 14.76
C GLY A 298 22.69 -19.82 15.34
N TYR A 299 21.52 -20.12 15.89
CA TYR A 299 20.80 -19.16 16.72
C TYR A 299 21.49 -19.07 18.09
N HIS A 300 22.15 -17.94 18.34
CA HIS A 300 22.93 -17.72 19.56
C HIS A 300 22.13 -16.92 20.59
N ILE A 301 21.73 -17.60 21.68
CA ILE A 301 21.19 -16.94 22.88
C ILE A 301 22.37 -16.54 23.77
N SER A 302 22.48 -15.25 24.14
CA SER A 302 23.64 -14.75 24.88
C SER A 302 23.28 -13.64 25.87
N SER A 303 23.92 -13.64 27.04
CA SER A 303 23.79 -12.55 28.01
C SER A 303 24.39 -11.21 27.53
N LEU A 304 25.11 -11.20 26.41
CA LEU A 304 25.61 -9.99 25.77
C LEU A 304 24.48 -9.13 25.20
N TYR A 305 23.35 -9.73 24.83
CA TYR A 305 22.22 -9.02 24.25
C TYR A 305 21.25 -8.60 25.34
N GLN A 306 20.99 -7.31 25.40
CA GLN A 306 20.12 -6.71 26.40
C GLN A 306 18.68 -6.62 25.89
N TRP A 307 17.75 -6.77 26.82
CA TRP A 307 16.31 -6.64 26.63
C TRP A 307 15.77 -5.71 27.72
N GLY A 308 14.71 -4.99 27.41
CA GLY A 308 14.08 -4.08 28.35
C GLY A 308 12.56 -4.25 28.39
N LEU A 309 12.00 -4.07 29.58
CA LEU A 309 10.59 -3.74 29.76
C LEU A 309 10.47 -2.22 29.70
N TYR A 310 9.69 -1.73 28.75
CA TYR A 310 9.44 -0.32 28.51
C TYR A 310 7.98 0.01 28.78
N GLY A 311 7.71 1.19 29.34
CA GLY A 311 6.36 1.71 29.52
C GLY A 311 6.16 3.03 28.80
N ARG A 312 4.95 3.27 28.31
CA ARG A 312 4.56 4.51 27.64
C ARG A 312 3.31 5.11 28.27
N ASN A 313 3.40 6.40 28.57
CA ASN A 313 2.29 7.22 29.04
C ASN A 313 1.40 7.65 27.87
N TYR A 314 0.24 8.25 28.15
CA TYR A 314 -0.49 8.92 27.08
C TYR A 314 0.39 9.96 26.39
N ILE A 315 0.31 10.01 25.07
CA ILE A 315 0.89 11.07 24.25
C ILE A 315 0.23 12.38 24.65
N ASN A 316 1.05 13.37 25.02
CA ASN A 316 0.53 14.63 25.51
C ASN A 316 -0.20 15.37 24.39
N PHE A 317 -1.40 15.87 24.70
CA PHE A 317 -2.13 16.78 23.83
C PHE A 317 -2.50 18.01 24.63
N THR A 318 -1.87 19.13 24.26
CA THR A 318 -1.95 20.39 25.01
C THR A 318 -3.40 20.82 25.22
N LEU A 319 -3.68 21.42 26.37
CA LEU A 319 -5.03 21.77 26.78
C LEU A 319 -5.75 22.64 25.74
N SER A 320 -5.04 23.59 25.14
CA SER A 320 -5.56 24.46 24.07
C SER A 320 -5.98 23.70 22.81
N CYS A 321 -5.40 22.54 22.55
CA CYS A 321 -5.66 21.74 21.36
C CYS A 321 -6.68 20.62 21.56
N ARG A 322 -7.03 20.24 22.80
CA ARG A 322 -7.98 19.14 23.09
C ARG A 322 -9.36 19.28 22.43
N LYS A 323 -9.76 20.49 22.03
CA LYS A 323 -10.95 20.71 21.16
C LYS A 323 -10.86 20.01 19.79
N TYR A 324 -9.66 19.77 19.27
CA TYR A 324 -9.38 19.10 18.00
C TYR A 324 -9.24 17.59 18.14
N GLN A 325 -9.29 17.04 19.37
CA GLN A 325 -9.00 15.62 19.56
C GLN A 325 -10.04 14.74 18.88
N LYS A 326 -11.32 15.09 18.94
CA LYS A 326 -12.35 14.34 18.21
C LYS A 326 -12.10 14.37 16.70
N GLU A 327 -11.82 15.55 16.15
CA GLU A 327 -11.50 15.70 14.72
C GLU A 327 -10.24 14.91 14.33
N PHE A 328 -9.26 14.77 15.22
CA PHE A 328 -8.09 13.92 15.04
C PHE A 328 -8.46 12.44 15.03
N MET A 329 -9.26 11.98 15.99
CA MET A 329 -9.73 10.60 16.06
C MET A 329 -10.52 10.21 14.80
N ASP A 330 -11.40 11.11 14.35
CA ASP A 330 -12.16 10.95 13.11
C ASP A 330 -11.22 10.95 11.88
N SER A 331 -10.05 11.62 11.95
CA SER A 331 -9.08 11.68 10.83
C SER A 331 -8.51 10.32 10.43
N VAL A 332 -8.59 9.29 11.27
CA VAL A 332 -8.22 7.92 10.90
C VAL A 332 -9.17 7.38 9.83
N GLU A 333 -10.49 7.47 10.06
CA GLU A 333 -11.52 7.03 9.09
C GLU A 333 -11.38 7.80 7.76
N TYR A 334 -11.11 9.10 7.82
CA TYR A 334 -10.91 9.90 6.60
C TYR A 334 -9.67 9.49 5.80
N LEU A 335 -8.61 9.01 6.45
CA LEU A 335 -7.43 8.53 5.73
C LEU A 335 -7.63 7.12 5.19
N GLU A 336 -8.38 6.26 5.88
CA GLU A 336 -8.86 4.98 5.33
C GLU A 336 -9.71 5.19 4.07
N ASP A 337 -10.56 6.22 4.06
CA ASP A 337 -11.32 6.63 2.87
C ASP A 337 -10.39 7.08 1.74
N ILE A 338 -9.39 7.92 2.03
CA ILE A 338 -8.40 8.37 1.04
C ILE A 338 -7.61 7.18 0.51
N GLU A 339 -7.11 6.29 1.38
CA GLU A 339 -6.41 5.06 1.01
C GLU A 339 -7.27 4.19 0.10
N SER A 340 -8.53 3.93 0.47
CA SER A 340 -9.48 3.15 -0.31
C SER A 340 -9.69 3.77 -1.70
N GLN A 341 -9.81 5.09 -1.79
CA GLN A 341 -9.95 5.79 -3.06
C GLN A 341 -8.66 5.71 -3.91
N GLN A 342 -7.48 5.79 -3.30
CA GLN A 342 -6.20 5.61 -3.99
C GLN A 342 -6.01 4.16 -4.47
N LEU A 343 -6.45 3.17 -3.68
CA LEU A 343 -6.45 1.76 -4.06
C LEU A 343 -7.34 1.53 -5.30
N VAL A 344 -8.56 2.08 -5.29
CA VAL A 344 -9.48 1.99 -6.43
C VAL A 344 -8.86 2.64 -7.68
N LEU A 345 -8.25 3.83 -7.53
CA LEU A 345 -7.55 4.52 -8.62
C LEU A 345 -6.39 3.67 -9.17
N MET A 346 -5.62 3.01 -8.30
CA MET A 346 -4.53 2.10 -8.67
C MET A 346 -5.07 0.90 -9.45
N ILE A 347 -6.10 0.22 -8.94
CA ILE A 347 -6.72 -0.95 -9.59
C ILE A 347 -7.24 -0.58 -10.98
N ILE A 348 -8.00 0.51 -11.10
CA ILE A 348 -8.52 0.98 -12.39
C ILE A 348 -7.36 1.27 -13.36
N SER A 349 -6.30 1.93 -12.89
CA SER A 349 -5.13 2.26 -13.72
C SER A 349 -4.41 1.01 -14.24
N ILE A 350 -4.23 -0.03 -13.39
CA ILE A 350 -3.62 -1.31 -13.78
C ILE A 350 -4.49 -2.04 -14.82
N ILE A 351 -5.80 -2.13 -14.59
CA ILE A 351 -6.74 -2.75 -15.52
C ILE A 351 -6.66 -2.02 -16.87
N CYS A 352 -6.65 -0.69 -16.85
CA CYS A 352 -6.65 0.08 -18.08
C CYS A 352 -5.35 -0.06 -18.86
N VAL A 353 -4.17 -0.04 -18.20
CA VAL A 353 -2.89 -0.35 -18.87
C VAL A 353 -2.94 -1.74 -19.50
N THR A 354 -3.43 -2.74 -18.77
CA THR A 354 -3.51 -4.13 -19.25
C THR A 354 -4.41 -4.26 -20.49
N VAL A 355 -5.60 -3.67 -20.45
CA VAL A 355 -6.51 -3.66 -21.61
C VAL A 355 -5.90 -2.88 -22.78
N PHE A 356 -5.19 -1.79 -22.52
CA PHE A 356 -4.51 -1.02 -23.57
C PHE A 356 -3.40 -1.81 -24.27
N ILE A 357 -2.60 -2.57 -23.53
CA ILE A 357 -1.57 -3.45 -24.09
C ILE A 357 -2.22 -4.51 -24.97
N LEU A 358 -3.29 -5.16 -24.48
CA LEU A 358 -4.02 -6.15 -25.26
C LEU A 358 -4.58 -5.55 -26.56
N MET A 359 -5.22 -4.37 -26.48
CA MET A 359 -5.77 -3.68 -27.64
C MET A 359 -4.69 -3.23 -28.63
N LEU A 360 -3.50 -2.85 -28.15
CA LEU A 360 -2.35 -2.52 -29.00
C LEU A 360 -1.86 -3.77 -29.75
N ILE A 361 -1.75 -4.91 -29.07
CA ILE A 361 -1.37 -6.19 -29.68
C ILE A 361 -2.38 -6.58 -30.75
N LEU A 362 -3.68 -6.53 -30.42
CA LEU A 362 -4.76 -6.83 -31.37
C LEU A 362 -4.71 -5.91 -32.60
N ASN A 363 -4.49 -4.61 -32.43
CA ASN A 363 -4.30 -3.69 -33.56
C ASN A 363 -3.10 -4.08 -34.43
N CYS A 364 -1.97 -4.45 -33.82
CA CYS A 364 -0.79 -4.89 -34.57
C CYS A 364 -1.10 -6.15 -35.38
N LEU A 365 -1.77 -7.15 -34.79
CA LEU A 365 -2.18 -8.37 -35.49
C LEU A 365 -3.11 -8.07 -36.67
N THR A 366 -4.10 -7.19 -36.49
CA THR A 366 -5.00 -6.77 -37.58
C THR A 366 -4.24 -6.03 -38.69
N ILE A 367 -3.22 -5.22 -38.37
CA ILE A 367 -2.35 -4.56 -39.36
C ILE A 367 -1.51 -5.59 -40.13
N PHE A 368 -1.07 -6.67 -39.50
CA PHE A 368 -0.37 -7.78 -40.15
C PHE A 368 -1.30 -8.72 -40.95
N GLY A 369 -2.59 -8.41 -41.04
CA GLY A 369 -3.55 -9.15 -41.87
C GLY A 369 -4.22 -10.34 -41.18
N LEU A 370 -4.14 -10.44 -39.85
CA LEU A 370 -4.91 -11.40 -39.06
C LEU A 370 -6.30 -10.84 -38.75
N ASP A 371 -7.34 -11.41 -39.34
CA ASP A 371 -8.74 -11.06 -39.06
C ASP A 371 -9.13 -11.56 -37.64
N LEU A 372 -9.72 -10.70 -36.80
CA LEU A 372 -10.23 -11.11 -35.49
C LEU A 372 -11.66 -11.67 -35.62
N PRO A 373 -11.92 -12.92 -35.19
CA PRO A 373 -13.20 -13.58 -35.44
C PRO A 373 -14.39 -12.91 -34.73
N PHE A 374 -14.13 -12.06 -33.74
CA PHE A 374 -15.15 -11.43 -32.89
C PHE A 374 -15.56 -10.02 -33.37
N ILE A 375 -14.88 -9.44 -34.36
CA ILE A 375 -15.17 -8.07 -34.83
C ILE A 375 -15.62 -8.12 -36.29
N SER A 376 -16.85 -7.65 -36.53
CA SER A 376 -17.38 -7.57 -37.89
C SER A 376 -16.62 -6.50 -38.70
N GLY A 377 -15.99 -6.90 -39.80
CA GLY A 377 -15.25 -6.01 -40.69
C GLY A 377 -14.25 -6.78 -41.53
N LYS A 378 -13.55 -6.08 -42.43
CA LYS A 378 -12.33 -6.58 -43.08
C LYS A 378 -11.26 -5.50 -43.00
N GLY A 379 -10.06 -5.86 -42.58
CA GLY A 379 -8.87 -5.01 -42.54
C GLY A 379 -9.10 -3.62 -41.92
N THR A 380 -9.18 -2.60 -42.77
CA THR A 380 -9.27 -1.18 -42.34
C THR A 380 -10.55 -0.84 -41.56
N GLN A 381 -11.67 -1.50 -41.87
CA GLN A 381 -12.93 -1.30 -41.13
C GLN A 381 -12.85 -1.87 -39.71
N GLU A 382 -12.17 -3.00 -39.55
CA GLU A 382 -11.96 -3.66 -38.27
C GLU A 382 -11.03 -2.84 -37.38
N SER A 383 -9.88 -2.40 -37.92
CA SER A 383 -8.96 -1.49 -37.23
C SER A 383 -9.63 -0.18 -36.79
N ASN A 384 -10.51 0.40 -37.61
CA ASN A 384 -11.27 1.60 -37.24
C ASN A 384 -12.23 1.36 -36.06
N LYS A 385 -12.91 0.21 -36.04
CA LYS A 385 -13.79 -0.16 -34.92
C LYS A 385 -13.00 -0.40 -33.65
N LEU A 386 -11.88 -1.12 -33.73
CA LEU A 386 -11.03 -1.41 -32.58
C LEU A 386 -10.40 -0.14 -32.01
N PHE A 387 -9.97 0.79 -32.88
CA PHE A 387 -9.53 2.12 -32.49
C PHE A 387 -10.63 2.92 -31.78
N LEU A 388 -11.86 2.90 -32.28
CA LEU A 388 -13.00 3.61 -31.66
C LEU A 388 -13.35 3.03 -30.28
N ILE A 389 -13.34 1.70 -30.13
CA ILE A 389 -13.55 1.03 -28.85
C ILE A 389 -12.44 1.42 -27.86
N GLN A 390 -11.19 1.37 -28.29
CA GLN A 390 -10.04 1.76 -27.47
C GLN A 390 -10.15 3.22 -27.01
N PHE A 391 -10.47 4.12 -27.93
CA PHE A 391 -10.69 5.54 -27.62
C PHE A 391 -11.83 5.74 -26.62
N THR A 392 -12.95 5.05 -26.82
CA THR A 392 -14.12 5.20 -25.94
C THR A 392 -13.84 4.68 -24.53
N LEU A 393 -13.19 3.52 -24.42
CA LEU A 393 -12.78 2.94 -23.15
C LEU A 393 -11.79 3.84 -22.40
N LYS A 394 -10.87 4.47 -23.15
CA LYS A 394 -9.94 5.47 -22.62
C LYS A 394 -10.68 6.61 -21.93
N GLU A 395 -11.59 7.27 -22.67
CA GLU A 395 -12.30 8.45 -22.18
C GLU A 395 -13.13 8.11 -20.95
N LEU A 396 -13.85 6.97 -20.98
CA LEU A 396 -14.64 6.52 -19.84
C LEU A 396 -13.77 6.28 -18.59
N THR A 397 -12.61 5.64 -18.77
CA THR A 397 -11.66 5.43 -17.67
C THR A 397 -11.14 6.75 -17.12
N GLN A 398 -10.71 7.65 -18.00
CA GLN A 398 -10.13 8.92 -17.61
C GLN A 398 -11.16 9.80 -16.87
N ILE A 399 -12.42 9.80 -17.32
CA ILE A 399 -13.53 10.47 -16.64
C ILE A 399 -13.76 9.85 -15.26
N ALA A 400 -13.81 8.50 -15.15
CA ALA A 400 -13.99 7.83 -13.88
C ALA A 400 -12.87 8.19 -12.87
N ASN A 401 -11.62 8.14 -13.30
CA ASN A 401 -10.48 8.52 -12.47
C ASN A 401 -10.51 10.00 -12.09
N ALA A 402 -10.88 10.90 -13.01
CA ALA A 402 -10.99 12.32 -12.72
C ALA A 402 -12.07 12.60 -11.66
N ILE A 403 -13.20 11.89 -11.69
CA ILE A 403 -14.25 12.01 -10.66
C ILE A 403 -13.71 11.61 -9.28
N ILE A 404 -13.02 10.47 -9.18
CA ILE A 404 -12.41 10.00 -7.92
C ILE A 404 -11.44 11.05 -7.38
N ILE A 405 -10.57 11.58 -8.25
CA ILE A 405 -9.56 12.57 -7.86
C ILE A 405 -10.21 13.88 -7.39
N ILE A 406 -11.24 14.36 -8.09
CA ILE A 406 -11.97 15.59 -7.71
C ILE A 406 -12.61 15.44 -6.32
N ILE A 407 -13.23 14.30 -6.04
CA ILE A 407 -13.82 14.02 -4.71
C ILE A 407 -12.73 14.03 -3.63
N ASN A 408 -11.57 13.43 -3.93
CA ASN A 408 -10.43 13.38 -3.02
C ASN A 408 -9.84 14.75 -2.68
N PHE A 409 -9.87 15.71 -3.61
CA PHE A 409 -9.22 17.02 -3.42
C PHE A 409 -9.75 17.80 -2.23
N ASP A 410 -11.08 17.84 -2.05
CA ASP A 410 -11.71 18.60 -0.97
C ASP A 410 -11.36 18.00 0.40
N SER A 411 -11.52 16.67 0.53
CA SER A 411 -11.15 15.93 1.74
C SER A 411 -9.67 16.13 2.10
N LEU A 412 -8.80 16.01 1.10
CA LEU A 412 -7.35 16.15 1.28
C LEU A 412 -6.95 17.57 1.72
N GLN A 413 -7.54 18.61 1.11
CA GLN A 413 -7.26 19.99 1.50
C GLN A 413 -7.68 20.28 2.93
N GLY A 414 -8.83 19.73 3.37
CA GLY A 414 -9.28 19.79 4.76
C GLY A 414 -8.25 19.20 5.72
N ARG A 415 -7.73 18.01 5.41
CA ARG A 415 -6.73 17.31 6.25
C ARG A 415 -5.37 18.00 6.27
N ILE A 416 -4.89 18.51 5.14
CA ILE A 416 -3.67 19.32 5.06
C ILE A 416 -3.78 20.53 6.00
N ASN A 417 -4.90 21.25 5.95
CA ASN A 417 -5.13 22.41 6.81
C ASN A 417 -5.22 22.01 8.29
N PHE A 418 -5.85 20.87 8.58
CA PHE A 418 -5.97 20.34 9.94
C PHE A 418 -4.61 20.00 10.55
N PHE A 419 -3.79 19.16 9.91
CA PHE A 419 -2.47 18.80 10.42
C PHE A 419 -1.54 20.01 10.53
N LYS A 420 -1.55 20.90 9.53
CA LYS A 420 -0.80 22.15 9.60
C LYS A 420 -1.19 22.97 10.84
N LYS A 421 -2.48 23.07 11.14
CA LYS A 421 -2.97 23.78 12.32
C LYS A 421 -2.52 23.14 13.63
N LEU A 422 -2.48 21.81 13.71
CA LEU A 422 -1.95 21.10 14.89
C LEU A 422 -0.46 21.39 15.11
N ILE A 423 0.31 21.46 14.02
CA ILE A 423 1.74 21.77 14.03
C ILE A 423 1.96 23.23 14.43
N ASP A 424 1.29 24.17 13.75
CA ASP A 424 1.43 25.61 13.99
C ASP A 424 1.07 26.00 15.44
N GLN A 425 0.20 25.23 16.10
CA GLN A 425 -0.21 25.46 17.50
C GLN A 425 0.60 24.64 18.52
N ASN A 426 1.62 23.88 18.10
CA ASN A 426 2.40 22.99 18.96
C ASN A 426 1.52 22.09 19.83
N CYS A 427 0.55 21.40 19.21
CA CYS A 427 -0.49 20.71 19.95
C CYS A 427 -0.02 19.48 20.76
N SER A 428 1.19 18.98 20.53
CA SER A 428 1.71 17.75 21.16
C SER A 428 3.22 17.84 21.41
N ASP A 429 3.83 16.75 21.87
CA ASP A 429 5.28 16.68 22.01
C ASP A 429 5.99 16.67 20.65
N LYS A 430 7.30 16.96 20.66
CA LYS A 430 8.11 17.10 19.45
C LYS A 430 8.01 15.87 18.53
N PHE A 431 7.99 14.67 19.09
CA PHE A 431 8.00 13.44 18.27
C PHE A 431 6.66 13.26 17.56
N THR A 432 5.55 13.52 18.25
CA THR A 432 4.23 13.53 17.62
C THR A 432 4.05 14.66 16.61
N LEU A 433 4.63 15.84 16.85
CA LEU A 433 4.65 16.92 15.86
C LEU A 433 5.46 16.56 14.61
N ASP A 434 6.58 15.86 14.78
CA ASP A 434 7.35 15.33 13.64
C ASP A 434 6.55 14.26 12.88
N GLU A 435 5.77 13.40 13.56
CA GLU A 435 4.83 12.46 12.93
C GLU A 435 3.74 13.22 12.14
N PHE A 436 3.16 14.28 12.70
CA PHE A 436 2.19 15.13 12.00
C PHE A 436 2.78 15.81 10.78
N GLN A 437 4.04 16.25 10.86
CA GLN A 437 4.73 16.86 9.74
C GLN A 437 4.98 15.84 8.62
N MET A 438 5.38 14.61 8.95
CA MET A 438 5.52 13.53 7.96
C MET A 438 4.20 13.23 7.24
N ILE A 439 3.09 13.14 8.00
CA ILE A 439 1.76 12.95 7.42
C ILE A 439 1.40 14.13 6.51
N LEU A 440 1.57 15.37 6.98
CA LEU A 440 1.32 16.58 6.21
C LEU A 440 2.12 16.61 4.90
N ASP A 441 3.39 16.25 4.96
CA ASP A 441 4.27 16.21 3.81
C ASP A 441 3.79 15.16 2.81
N VAL A 442 3.50 13.92 3.23
CA VAL A 442 2.94 12.90 2.34
C VAL A 442 1.61 13.35 1.71
N LEU A 443 0.68 13.88 2.50
CA LEU A 443 -0.58 14.38 1.96
C LEU A 443 -0.38 15.47 0.90
N LYS A 444 0.61 16.36 1.09
CA LYS A 444 0.87 17.49 0.20
C LYS A 444 1.77 17.14 -1.00
N THR A 445 2.96 16.61 -0.75
CA THR A 445 3.97 16.35 -1.79
C THR A 445 3.65 15.10 -2.57
N SER A 446 3.03 14.11 -1.94
CA SER A 446 2.64 12.89 -2.63
C SER A 446 1.24 13.04 -3.15
N ILE A 447 0.23 12.93 -2.30
CA ILE A 447 -1.15 12.73 -2.77
C ILE A 447 -1.69 13.96 -3.51
N TYR A 448 -1.57 15.15 -2.92
CA TYR A 448 -2.12 16.38 -3.51
C TYR A 448 -1.42 16.74 -4.81
N THR A 449 -0.08 16.70 -4.80
CA THR A 449 0.71 17.03 -5.99
C THR A 449 0.48 15.99 -7.10
N PHE A 450 0.37 14.70 -6.78
CA PHE A 450 0.03 13.67 -7.77
C PHE A 450 -1.36 13.85 -8.34
N ASN A 451 -2.37 14.06 -7.50
CA ASN A 451 -3.74 14.35 -7.95
C ASN A 451 -3.77 15.59 -8.86
N PHE A 452 -2.96 16.61 -8.56
CA PHE A 452 -2.86 17.82 -9.38
C PHE A 452 -2.19 17.56 -10.72
N VAL A 453 -1.05 16.86 -10.72
CA VAL A 453 -0.35 16.43 -11.95
C VAL A 453 -1.26 15.55 -12.81
N TYR A 454 -2.03 14.65 -12.19
CA TYR A 454 -3.00 13.81 -12.88
C TYR A 454 -4.04 14.65 -13.61
N ILE A 455 -4.63 15.65 -12.95
CA ILE A 455 -5.61 16.55 -13.57
C ILE A 455 -4.98 17.30 -14.76
N ILE A 456 -3.74 17.78 -14.62
CA ILE A 456 -3.02 18.43 -15.72
C ILE A 456 -2.84 17.47 -16.89
N LEU A 457 -2.37 16.25 -16.64
CA LEU A 457 -2.17 15.22 -17.65
C LEU A 457 -3.49 14.80 -18.31
N PHE A 458 -4.60 14.79 -17.56
CA PHE A 458 -5.94 14.57 -18.08
C PHE A 458 -6.32 15.66 -19.09
N PHE A 459 -6.17 16.94 -18.74
CA PHE A 459 -6.49 18.05 -19.66
C PHE A 459 -5.58 18.07 -20.90
N ILE A 460 -4.28 17.81 -20.73
CA ILE A 460 -3.34 17.68 -21.85
C ILE A 460 -3.74 16.51 -22.75
N GLY A 461 -4.11 15.38 -22.15
CA GLY A 461 -4.62 14.20 -22.84
C GLY A 461 -5.81 14.56 -23.71
N VAL A 462 -6.90 15.04 -23.09
CA VAL A 462 -8.14 15.45 -23.79
C VAL A 462 -7.87 16.46 -24.91
N PHE A 463 -6.97 17.42 -24.69
CA PHE A 463 -6.59 18.37 -25.73
C PHE A 463 -5.94 17.69 -26.94
N ILE A 464 -5.00 16.76 -26.70
CA ILE A 464 -4.37 15.97 -27.76
C ILE A 464 -5.40 15.09 -28.47
N ASP A 465 -6.34 14.49 -27.74
CA ASP A 465 -7.42 13.69 -28.32
C ASP A 465 -8.31 14.51 -29.25
N ILE A 466 -8.65 15.74 -28.85
CA ILE A 466 -9.41 16.67 -29.69
C ILE A 466 -8.64 17.01 -30.96
N LEU A 467 -7.34 17.31 -30.86
CA LEU A 467 -6.50 17.59 -32.04
C LEU A 467 -6.42 16.39 -32.99
N VAL A 468 -6.25 15.18 -32.45
CA VAL A 468 -6.24 13.94 -33.21
C VAL A 468 -7.60 13.69 -33.86
N GLY A 469 -8.69 13.91 -33.13
CA GLY A 469 -10.06 13.79 -33.63
C GLY A 469 -10.34 14.75 -34.80
N ILE A 470 -9.95 16.02 -34.67
CA ILE A 470 -10.07 17.02 -35.74
C ILE A 470 -9.23 16.60 -36.96
N PHE A 471 -7.99 16.15 -36.75
CA PHE A 471 -7.12 15.69 -37.83
C PHE A 471 -7.72 14.48 -38.57
N LEU A 472 -8.23 13.48 -37.84
CA LEU A 472 -8.87 12.31 -38.42
C LEU A 472 -10.16 12.68 -39.19
N ALA A 473 -10.98 13.59 -38.65
CA ALA A 473 -12.17 14.09 -39.33
C ALA A 473 -11.83 14.85 -40.62
N TRP A 474 -10.77 15.67 -40.59
CA TRP A 474 -10.28 16.40 -41.76
C TRP A 474 -9.75 15.45 -42.85
N GLN A 475 -8.97 14.44 -42.48
CA GLN A 475 -8.50 13.39 -43.39
C GLN A 475 -9.68 12.62 -44.02
N TYR A 476 -10.68 12.28 -43.22
CA TYR A 476 -11.89 11.63 -43.71
C TYR A 476 -12.66 12.50 -44.72
N TYR A 477 -12.85 13.79 -44.40
CA TYR A 477 -13.50 14.75 -45.30
C TYR A 477 -12.73 14.89 -46.63
N LYS A 478 -11.40 14.99 -46.58
CA LYS A 478 -10.54 15.06 -47.77
C LYS A 478 -10.68 13.81 -48.65
N LYS A 479 -10.62 12.61 -48.06
CA LYS A 479 -10.81 11.34 -48.80
C LYS A 479 -12.19 11.26 -49.45
N ARG A 480 -13.25 11.61 -48.72
CA ARG A 480 -14.63 11.61 -49.26
C ARG A 480 -14.80 12.62 -50.41
N LYS A 481 -14.19 13.80 -50.32
CA LYS A 481 -14.20 14.79 -51.42
C LYS A 481 -13.53 14.26 -52.68
N VAL A 482 -12.37 13.58 -52.56
CA VAL A 482 -11.68 12.96 -53.70
C VAL A 482 -12.50 11.83 -54.32
N GLN A 483 -13.12 10.97 -53.49
CA GLN A 483 -13.98 9.88 -53.97
C GLN A 483 -15.23 10.41 -54.69
N ASN A 484 -15.90 11.43 -54.14
CA ASN A 484 -17.04 12.06 -54.79
C ASN A 484 -16.63 12.67 -56.15
N GLN A 485 -15.50 13.37 -56.22
CA GLN A 485 -14.98 13.92 -57.49
C GLN A 485 -14.65 12.82 -58.53
N GLN A 486 -14.14 11.67 -58.10
CA GLN A 486 -13.91 10.53 -58.99
C GLN A 486 -15.25 9.92 -59.46
N GLN A 487 -16.21 9.72 -58.56
CA GLN A 487 -17.54 9.22 -58.92
C GLN A 487 -18.27 10.17 -59.88
N ASP A 488 -18.17 11.48 -59.67
CA ASP A 488 -18.75 12.49 -60.56
C ASP A 488 -18.09 12.43 -61.95
N LYS A 489 -16.76 12.32 -62.03
CA LYS A 489 -16.05 12.09 -63.31
C LYS A 489 -16.50 10.81 -64.04
N TYR A 490 -16.69 9.70 -63.34
CA TYR A 490 -17.19 8.46 -63.94
C TYR A 490 -18.67 8.57 -64.37
N LYS A 491 -19.49 9.32 -63.63
CA LYS A 491 -20.87 9.62 -64.04
C LYS A 491 -20.93 10.48 -65.29
N ASP A 492 -20.08 11.49 -65.41
CA ASP A 492 -20.00 12.32 -66.63
C ASP A 492 -19.58 11.49 -67.85
N ILE A 493 -18.55 10.64 -67.73
CA ILE A 493 -18.09 9.76 -68.82
C ILE A 493 -19.18 8.75 -69.23
N SER A 494 -19.88 8.14 -68.27
CA SER A 494 -20.97 7.19 -68.58
C SER A 494 -22.20 7.87 -69.17
N THR A 495 -22.48 9.12 -68.79
CA THR A 495 -23.57 9.93 -69.38
C THR A 495 -23.22 10.35 -70.81
N GLN A 496 -21.96 10.68 -71.08
CA GLN A 496 -21.46 11.02 -72.42
C GLN A 496 -21.53 9.81 -73.37
N ASN A 497 -21.08 8.63 -72.93
CA ASN A 497 -21.21 7.37 -73.69
C ASN A 497 -22.68 6.99 -73.94
N ASN A 498 -23.58 7.18 -72.97
CA ASN A 498 -25.01 6.91 -73.17
C ASN A 498 -25.69 7.87 -74.15
N ASN A 499 -25.22 9.12 -74.24
CA ASN A 499 -25.70 10.08 -75.22
C ASN A 499 -25.19 9.77 -76.64
N GLU A 500 -23.95 9.30 -76.79
CA GLU A 500 -23.42 8.80 -78.08
C GLU A 500 -24.17 7.54 -78.55
N ILE A 501 -24.47 6.60 -77.65
CA ILE A 501 -25.25 5.39 -77.99
C ILE A 501 -26.69 5.75 -78.40
N LYS A 502 -27.32 6.76 -77.76
CA LYS A 502 -28.64 7.25 -78.15
C LYS A 502 -28.64 8.01 -79.49
N GLN A 503 -27.58 8.76 -79.82
CA GLN A 503 -27.43 9.39 -81.13
C GLN A 503 -27.21 8.34 -82.24
N ASN A 504 -26.41 7.30 -81.99
CA ASN A 504 -26.20 6.21 -82.95
C ASN A 504 -27.46 5.33 -83.16
N LYS A 505 -28.35 5.20 -82.16
CA LYS A 505 -29.66 4.56 -82.36
C LYS A 505 -30.63 5.41 -83.17
N LYS A 506 -30.66 6.75 -82.97
CA LYS A 506 -31.49 7.66 -83.78
C LYS A 506 -31.06 7.71 -85.26
N ASN A 507 -29.78 7.47 -85.57
CA ASN A 507 -29.29 7.41 -86.95
C ASN A 507 -29.51 6.05 -87.64
N LYS A 508 -29.98 5.01 -86.93
CA LYS A 508 -30.30 3.68 -87.51
C LYS A 508 -31.79 3.44 -87.77
N GLU A 509 -32.66 4.35 -87.35
CA GLU A 509 -34.10 4.35 -87.65
C GLU A 509 -34.43 5.50 -88.61
N GLN A 510 -33.82 5.50 -89.80
CA GLN A 510 -34.34 6.24 -90.95
C GLN A 510 -35.06 5.25 -91.87
N PRO A 511 -36.38 5.41 -92.11
CA PRO A 511 -37.12 4.52 -93.02
C PRO A 511 -36.63 4.71 -94.46
N LEU A 512 -36.34 3.58 -95.12
CA LEU A 512 -36.04 3.47 -96.53
C LEU A 512 -37.34 3.75 -97.32
N ASN A 513 -37.54 4.99 -97.78
CA ASN A 513 -38.56 5.32 -98.77
C ASN A 513 -38.03 4.94 -100.16
N ASN A 514 -38.52 3.82 -100.71
CA ASN A 514 -38.49 3.56 -102.15
C ASN A 514 -39.83 4.02 -102.74
N GLU A 515 -39.78 5.06 -103.56
CA GLU A 515 -40.84 5.45 -104.49
C GLU A 515 -40.68 4.65 -105.80
N ASP A 516 -41.76 3.99 -106.21
CA ASP A 516 -41.96 3.48 -107.58
C ASP A 516 -42.31 4.65 -108.53
N PRO A 517 -41.78 4.70 -109.76
CA PRO A 517 -42.37 5.47 -110.83
C PRO A 517 -43.19 4.56 -111.76
N PHE A 518 -44.45 4.97 -111.95
CA PHE A 518 -45.26 4.62 -113.10
C PHE A 518 -44.49 4.80 -114.42
N ASN A 519 -44.59 3.83 -115.32
CA ASN A 519 -44.68 4.13 -116.74
C ASN A 519 -45.70 3.21 -117.41
N SER A 520 -46.64 3.84 -118.10
CA SER A 520 -47.78 3.28 -118.83
C SER A 520 -47.43 2.87 -120.24
N SER A 521 -47.85 1.67 -120.67
CA SER A 521 -48.47 1.34 -121.97
C SER A 521 -48.81 -0.15 -122.03
#